data_AF-A0A7C3VDF2-F1
#
_entry.id   AF-A0A7C3VDF2-F1
#
_cell.length_a   1.000
_cell.length_b   1.000
_cell.length_c   1.000
_cell.angle_alpha   90.00
_cell.angle_beta   90.00
_cell.angle_gamma   90.00
#
_symmetry.space_group_name_H-M   'P 1'
#
loop_
_entity.id
_entity.type
_entity.pdbx_description
1 polymer ?
#
loop_
_entity_poly.entity_id
_entity_poly.type
_entity_poly.pdbx_seq_one_letter_code
_entity_poly.pdbx_strand_id
1 'polypeptide(L)'
;MVSKKHLLFILLWPIIATVLSFLLKANTLASTLLFFGIPAVYLSFLKKDCIKMVSIFAVIFGIPFAIILDYVMEITGGWYIPKSVFDPFRLFGYVSIEQLIWLFLFIYFVGIFYEVFFDRKCTHKLYAPKLKYAIFGLVVFFGAFIIVHLTKHELLEINFFT
;
A
#
# COMPACT_ATOMS: atom_id res chain seq x y z
N MET A 1 15.24 20.27 11.05
CA MET A 1 14.19 19.53 11.77
C MET A 1 12.88 20.02 11.21
N VAL A 2 12.03 19.14 10.67
CA VAL A 2 10.80 19.55 10.01
C VAL A 2 9.85 20.16 11.05
N SER A 3 9.24 21.31 10.71
CA SER A 3 8.40 22.07 11.64
C SER A 3 7.23 21.25 12.17
N LYS A 4 6.88 21.43 13.45
CA LYS A 4 5.68 20.86 14.10
C LYS A 4 4.39 21.16 13.31
N LYS A 5 4.37 22.23 12.52
CA LYS A 5 3.27 22.60 11.63
C LYS A 5 2.99 21.54 10.56
N HIS A 6 4.02 20.93 9.97
CA HIS A 6 3.84 19.88 8.96
C HIS A 6 3.27 18.62 9.58
N LEU A 7 3.71 18.26 10.79
CA LEU A 7 3.15 17.12 11.51
C LEU A 7 1.67 17.35 11.84
N LEU A 8 1.33 18.53 12.36
CA LEU A 8 -0.06 18.89 12.64
C LEU A 8 -0.93 18.83 11.38
N PHE A 9 -0.43 19.33 10.24
CA PHE A 9 -1.13 19.22 8.96
C PHE A 9 -1.42 17.76 8.59
N ILE A 10 -0.43 16.88 8.68
CA ILE A 10 -0.60 15.44 8.37
C ILE A 10 -1.57 14.76 9.34
N LEU A 11 -1.56 15.11 10.62
CA LEU A 11 -2.47 14.53 11.61
C LEU A 11 -3.91 14.99 11.43
N LEU A 12 -4.13 16.23 10.97
CA LEU A 12 -5.46 16.76 10.67
C LEU A 12 -5.97 16.32 9.30
N TRP A 13 -5.08 15.93 8.39
CA TRP A 13 -5.43 15.60 7.02
C TRP A 13 -6.48 14.48 6.88
N PRO A 14 -6.46 13.37 7.64
CA PRO A 14 -7.50 12.34 7.57
C PRO A 14 -8.91 12.85 7.84
N ILE A 15 -9.06 13.87 8.70
CA ILE A 15 -10.35 14.51 8.97
C ILE A 15 -10.84 15.23 7.70
N ILE A 16 -9.95 15.99 7.06
CA ILE A 16 -10.23 16.68 5.79
C ILE A 16 -10.55 15.67 4.69
N ALA A 17 -9.74 14.62 4.55
CA ALA A 17 -9.94 13.56 3.57
C ALA A 17 -11.29 12.85 3.76
N THR A 18 -11.69 12.59 5.02
CA THR A 18 -13.00 12.02 5.35
C THR A 18 -14.12 12.92 4.86
N VAL A 19 -14.11 14.21 5.26
CA VAL A 19 -15.13 15.18 4.86
C VAL A 19 -15.20 15.30 3.33
N LEU A 20 -14.07 15.44 2.65
CA LEU A 20 -14.02 15.49 1.19
C LEU A 20 -14.55 14.21 0.53
N SER A 21 -14.23 13.04 1.08
CA SER A 21 -14.71 11.77 0.54
C SER A 21 -16.24 11.68 0.59
N PHE A 22 -16.87 12.13 1.69
CA PHE A 22 -18.32 12.18 1.81
C PHE A 22 -18.95 13.22 0.87
N LEU A 23 -18.42 14.44 0.83
CA LEU A 23 -18.95 15.52 -0.01
C LEU A 23 -18.88 15.19 -1.50
N LEU A 24 -17.79 14.55 -1.93
CA LEU A 24 -17.56 14.20 -3.32
C LEU A 24 -18.15 12.83 -3.71
N LYS A 25 -18.72 12.08 -2.75
CA LYS A 25 -19.11 10.68 -2.93
C LYS A 25 -17.96 9.87 -3.56
N ALA A 26 -16.77 10.04 -3.00
CA ALA A 26 -15.54 9.50 -3.56
C ALA A 26 -15.61 7.97 -3.66
N ASN A 27 -15.20 7.44 -4.81
CA ASN A 27 -14.99 6.00 -4.97
C ASN A 27 -13.71 5.54 -4.25
N THR A 28 -13.43 4.23 -4.28
CA THR A 28 -12.26 3.64 -3.61
C THR A 28 -10.95 4.30 -4.04
N LEU A 29 -10.75 4.52 -5.35
CA LEU A 29 -9.54 5.17 -5.86
C LEU A 29 -9.39 6.60 -5.36
N ALA A 30 -10.45 7.41 -5.47
CA ALA A 30 -10.45 8.80 -5.04
C ALA A 30 -10.20 8.91 -3.53
N SER A 31 -10.85 8.06 -2.73
CA SER A 31 -10.63 7.99 -1.29
C SER A 31 -9.19 7.61 -0.97
N THR A 32 -8.63 6.60 -1.63
CA THR A 32 -7.22 6.20 -1.49
C THR A 32 -6.26 7.35 -1.78
N LEU A 33 -6.50 8.10 -2.86
CA LEU A 33 -5.68 9.27 -3.23
C LEU A 33 -5.82 10.40 -2.20
N LEU A 34 -7.03 10.64 -1.68
CA LEU A 34 -7.27 11.63 -0.63
C LEU A 34 -6.52 11.24 0.65
N PHE A 35 -6.67 10.01 1.13
CA PHE A 35 -6.11 9.58 2.42
C PHE A 35 -4.59 9.37 2.41
N PHE A 36 -4.03 8.85 1.31
CA PHE A 36 -2.61 8.49 1.25
C PHE A 36 -1.85 9.23 0.15
N GLY A 37 -2.45 9.43 -1.01
CA GLY A 37 -1.81 10.08 -2.16
C GLY A 37 -1.39 11.53 -1.87
N ILE A 38 -2.35 12.39 -1.53
CA ILE A 38 -2.10 13.82 -1.27
C ILE A 38 -1.09 14.05 -0.12
N PRO A 39 -1.24 13.45 1.07
CA PRO A 39 -0.29 13.69 2.15
C PRO A 39 1.09 13.10 1.83
N ALA A 40 1.16 11.96 1.11
CA ALA A 40 2.44 11.43 0.66
C ALA A 40 3.14 12.33 -0.37
N VAL A 41 2.40 12.90 -1.32
CA VAL A 41 2.93 13.87 -2.30
C VAL A 41 3.44 15.12 -1.58
N TYR A 42 2.67 15.65 -0.63
CA TYR A 42 3.08 16.77 0.19
C TYR A 42 4.42 16.50 0.93
N LEU A 43 4.53 15.34 1.60
CA LEU A 43 5.75 14.93 2.29
C LEU A 43 6.93 14.71 1.32
N SER A 44 6.65 14.20 0.13
CA SER A 44 7.64 14.00 -0.93
C SER A 44 8.24 15.33 -1.38
N PHE A 45 7.45 16.41 -1.42
CA PHE A 45 7.97 17.75 -1.71
C PHE A 45 8.91 18.27 -0.62
N LEU A 46 8.69 17.89 0.65
CA LEU A 46 9.55 18.27 1.77
C LEU A 46 10.87 17.50 1.79
N LYS A 47 10.89 16.25 1.27
CA LYS A 47 12.08 15.38 1.29
C LYS A 47 12.26 14.59 0.00
N LYS A 48 12.55 15.33 -1.08
CA LYS A 48 12.64 14.79 -2.46
C LYS A 48 13.68 13.70 -2.63
N ASP A 49 14.81 13.79 -1.92
CA ASP A 49 15.91 12.85 -2.04
C ASP A 49 15.54 11.42 -1.59
N CYS A 50 14.50 11.28 -0.76
CA CYS A 50 14.02 10.00 -0.26
C CYS A 50 13.03 9.31 -1.21
N ILE A 51 12.42 10.03 -2.18
CA ILE A 51 11.30 9.53 -2.99
C ILE A 51 11.68 8.20 -3.65
N LYS A 52 12.79 8.16 -4.39
CA LYS A 52 13.22 6.95 -5.11
C LYS A 52 13.36 5.76 -4.17
N MET A 53 13.98 5.96 -3.01
CA MET A 53 14.24 4.90 -2.05
C MET A 53 12.94 4.34 -1.48
N VAL A 54 12.06 5.22 -1.01
CA VAL A 54 10.78 4.85 -0.41
C VAL A 54 9.83 4.25 -1.45
N SER A 55 9.82 4.76 -2.69
CA SER A 55 9.03 4.19 -3.78
C SER A 55 9.47 2.77 -4.11
N ILE A 56 10.77 2.51 -4.24
CA ILE A 56 11.28 1.17 -4.49
C ILE A 56 10.89 0.23 -3.34
N PHE A 57 11.06 0.67 -2.09
CA PHE A 57 10.63 -0.10 -0.92
C PHE A 57 9.13 -0.42 -0.97
N ALA A 58 8.29 0.58 -1.23
CA ALA A 58 6.85 0.41 -1.32
C ALA A 58 6.41 -0.49 -2.49
N VAL A 59 7.12 -0.49 -3.61
CA VAL A 59 6.85 -1.43 -4.71
C VAL A 59 7.22 -2.86 -4.30
N ILE A 60 8.46 -3.04 -3.80
CA ILE A 60 8.99 -4.37 -3.46
C ILE A 60 8.11 -5.06 -2.43
N PHE A 61 7.70 -4.35 -1.39
CA PHE A 61 6.88 -4.93 -0.33
C PHE A 61 5.39 -4.79 -0.62
N GLY A 62 4.92 -3.62 -1.05
CA GLY A 62 3.50 -3.35 -1.19
C GLY A 62 2.81 -4.15 -2.28
N ILE A 63 3.41 -4.30 -3.47
CA ILE A 63 2.72 -4.99 -4.57
C ILE A 63 2.52 -6.48 -4.27
N PRO A 64 3.56 -7.26 -3.86
CA PRO A 64 3.36 -8.67 -3.53
C PRO A 64 2.38 -8.87 -2.36
N PHE A 65 2.48 -8.06 -1.31
CA PHE A 65 1.55 -8.14 -0.19
C PHE A 65 0.12 -7.79 -0.59
N ALA A 66 -0.08 -6.80 -1.46
CA ALA A 66 -1.41 -6.41 -1.92
C ALA A 66 -2.06 -7.54 -2.71
N ILE A 67 -1.29 -8.18 -3.60
CA ILE A 67 -1.77 -9.32 -4.40
C ILE A 67 -2.21 -10.47 -3.50
N ILE A 68 -1.35 -10.90 -2.56
CA ILE A 68 -1.67 -12.03 -1.68
C ILE A 68 -2.89 -11.71 -0.82
N LEU A 69 -2.83 -10.57 -0.13
CA LEU A 69 -3.84 -10.20 0.86
C LEU A 69 -5.20 -9.99 0.19
N ASP A 70 -5.25 -9.20 -0.89
CA ASP A 70 -6.51 -8.89 -1.55
C ASP A 70 -7.10 -10.12 -2.26
N TYR A 71 -6.26 -10.99 -2.82
CA TYR A 71 -6.72 -12.24 -3.42
C TYR A 71 -7.40 -13.12 -2.36
N VAL A 72 -6.73 -13.36 -1.23
CA VAL A 72 -7.29 -14.17 -0.14
C VAL A 72 -8.56 -13.52 0.41
N MET A 73 -8.55 -12.21 0.66
CA MET A 73 -9.70 -11.51 1.24
C MET A 73 -10.93 -11.51 0.32
N GLU A 74 -10.76 -11.39 -1.00
CA GLU A 74 -11.89 -11.47 -1.92
C GLU A 74 -12.45 -12.89 -2.04
N ILE A 75 -11.61 -13.92 -2.18
CA ILE A 75 -12.09 -15.32 -2.32
C ILE A 75 -12.77 -15.82 -1.04
N THR A 76 -12.29 -15.41 0.13
CA THR A 76 -12.88 -15.81 1.41
C THR A 76 -14.03 -14.90 1.85
N GLY A 77 -14.39 -13.90 1.04
CA GLY A 77 -15.44 -12.92 1.35
C GLY A 77 -15.11 -12.00 2.53
N GLY A 78 -13.83 -11.86 2.91
CA GLY A 78 -13.39 -10.94 3.95
C GLY A 78 -13.63 -9.47 3.61
N TRP A 79 -13.51 -9.13 2.32
CA TRP A 79 -14.11 -7.95 1.74
C TRP A 79 -14.33 -8.14 0.24
N TYR A 80 -15.13 -7.28 -0.37
CA TYR A 80 -15.33 -7.28 -1.81
C TYR A 80 -15.48 -5.86 -2.33
N ILE A 81 -14.83 -5.56 -3.45
CA ILE A 81 -14.95 -4.26 -4.12
C ILE A 81 -15.88 -4.45 -5.33
N PRO A 82 -17.16 -4.10 -5.24
CA PRO A 82 -18.12 -4.42 -6.28
C PRO A 82 -17.96 -3.59 -7.55
N LYS A 83 -17.30 -2.43 -7.47
CA LYS A 83 -17.11 -1.52 -8.59
C LYS A 83 -15.69 -0.97 -8.56
N SER A 84 -14.91 -1.29 -9.59
CA SER A 84 -13.60 -0.72 -9.85
C SER A 84 -13.71 0.30 -10.99
N VAL A 85 -12.88 1.34 -10.93
CA VAL A 85 -12.63 2.28 -12.03
C VAL A 85 -11.93 1.58 -13.19
N PHE A 86 -11.22 0.49 -12.91
CA PHE A 86 -10.45 -0.28 -13.89
C PHE A 86 -11.18 -1.55 -14.36
N ASP A 87 -12.46 -1.74 -14.02
CA ASP A 87 -13.23 -2.89 -14.50
C ASP A 87 -13.22 -2.95 -16.05
N PRO A 88 -13.10 -4.15 -16.66
CA PRO A 88 -13.11 -5.48 -16.03
C PRO A 88 -11.72 -6.00 -15.59
N PHE A 89 -10.68 -5.16 -15.58
CA PHE A 89 -9.32 -5.63 -15.33
C PHE A 89 -9.06 -5.90 -13.84
N ARG A 90 -8.92 -7.19 -13.51
CA ARG A 90 -8.54 -7.69 -12.18
C ARG A 90 -7.45 -8.72 -12.29
N LEU A 91 -6.45 -8.63 -11.43
CA LEU A 91 -5.38 -9.62 -11.37
C LEU A 91 -5.94 -10.92 -10.76
N PHE A 92 -5.73 -12.03 -11.47
CA PHE A 92 -6.31 -13.34 -11.14
C PHE A 92 -7.84 -13.37 -11.06
N GLY A 93 -8.54 -12.36 -11.60
CA GLY A 93 -10.00 -12.24 -11.55
C GLY A 93 -10.57 -11.61 -10.27
N TYR A 94 -9.75 -11.41 -9.24
CA TYR A 94 -10.17 -10.89 -7.93
C TYR A 94 -9.52 -9.55 -7.61
N VAL A 95 -8.18 -9.51 -7.59
CA VAL A 95 -7.43 -8.37 -7.08
C VAL A 95 -7.60 -7.14 -7.98
N SER A 96 -8.23 -6.11 -7.42
CA SER A 96 -8.44 -4.83 -8.12
C SER A 96 -7.17 -3.97 -8.16
N ILE A 97 -7.05 -3.12 -9.18
CA ILE A 97 -5.90 -2.22 -9.31
C ILE A 97 -5.89 -1.15 -8.22
N GLU A 98 -7.06 -0.72 -7.76
CA GLU A 98 -7.18 0.20 -6.64
C GLU A 98 -6.54 -0.35 -5.37
N GLN A 99 -6.60 -1.66 -5.13
CA GLN A 99 -6.00 -2.27 -3.94
C GLN A 99 -4.48 -2.31 -4.01
N LEU A 100 -3.92 -2.55 -5.20
CA LEU A 100 -2.49 -2.41 -5.43
C LEU A 100 -2.02 -0.97 -5.19
N ILE A 101 -2.77 0.02 -5.71
CA ILE A 101 -2.48 1.44 -5.51
C ILE A 101 -2.62 1.81 -4.03
N TRP A 102 -3.64 1.31 -3.35
CA TRP A 102 -3.91 1.58 -1.94
C TRP A 102 -2.77 1.11 -1.06
N LEU A 103 -2.38 -0.16 -1.15
CA LEU A 103 -1.33 -0.67 -0.27
C LEU A 103 0.04 -0.10 -0.62
N PHE A 104 0.31 0.15 -1.91
CA PHE A 104 1.51 0.89 -2.33
C PHE A 104 1.56 2.27 -1.67
N LEU A 105 0.49 3.06 -1.78
CA LEU A 105 0.44 4.41 -1.22
C LEU A 105 0.47 4.39 0.31
N PHE A 106 -0.15 3.40 0.95
CA PHE A 106 -0.07 3.22 2.39
C PHE A 106 1.37 3.02 2.86
N ILE A 107 2.09 2.05 2.28
CA ILE A 107 3.48 1.76 2.65
C ILE A 107 4.40 2.94 2.28
N TYR A 108 4.19 3.53 1.11
CA TYR A 108 4.95 4.70 0.68
C TYR A 108 4.74 5.89 1.63
N PHE A 109 3.49 6.17 2.02
CA PHE A 109 3.15 7.23 2.96
C PHE A 109 3.82 7.03 4.32
N VAL A 110 3.75 5.82 4.88
CA VAL A 110 4.42 5.50 6.15
C VAL A 110 5.94 5.68 6.04
N GLY A 111 6.54 5.19 4.94
CA GLY A 111 7.97 5.33 4.70
C GLY A 111 8.42 6.77 4.59
N ILE A 112 7.75 7.59 3.76
CA ILE A 112 8.12 9.00 3.58
C ILE A 112 7.82 9.82 4.84
N PHE A 113 6.76 9.48 5.59
CA PHE A 113 6.48 10.06 6.89
C PHE A 113 7.61 9.84 7.88
N TYR A 114 8.07 8.59 8.00
CA TYR A 114 9.19 8.26 8.89
C TYR A 114 10.45 9.05 8.50
N GLU A 115 10.75 9.07 7.20
CA GLU A 115 11.87 9.83 6.68
C GLU A 115 11.76 11.33 6.99
N VAL A 116 10.60 11.96 6.79
CA VAL A 116 10.45 13.40 7.01
C VAL A 116 10.57 13.78 8.50
N PHE A 117 9.97 13.01 9.40
CA PHE A 117 9.83 13.42 10.80
C PHE A 117 10.89 12.83 11.74
N PHE A 118 11.41 11.63 11.46
CA PHE A 118 12.33 10.92 12.36
C PHE A 118 13.76 10.93 11.85
N ASP A 119 13.99 10.92 10.54
CA ASP A 119 15.33 10.86 9.98
C ASP A 119 15.86 12.17 9.42
N ARG A 120 17.06 12.56 9.87
CA ARG A 120 17.69 13.82 9.43
C ARG A 120 18.26 13.75 8.01
N LYS A 121 18.63 12.57 7.53
CA LYS A 121 19.22 12.36 6.21
C LYS A 121 18.65 11.08 5.58
N CYS A 122 18.35 11.12 4.28
CA CYS A 122 17.97 9.94 3.49
C CYS A 122 19.19 9.02 3.32
N THR A 123 19.64 8.41 4.41
CA THR A 123 20.90 7.63 4.47
C THR A 123 20.68 6.13 4.52
N HIS A 124 19.43 5.71 4.72
CA HIS A 124 19.08 4.29 4.68
C HIS A 124 19.32 3.74 3.28
N LYS A 125 20.16 2.71 3.21
CA LYS A 125 20.49 2.03 1.97
C LYS A 125 19.54 0.85 1.79
N LEU A 126 18.91 0.75 0.62
CA LEU A 126 18.14 -0.42 0.17
C LEU A 126 18.94 -1.73 0.09
N TYR A 127 20.25 -1.68 0.34
CA TYR A 127 21.16 -2.83 0.27
C TYR A 127 21.66 -3.30 1.63
N ALA A 128 21.04 -2.87 2.73
CA ALA A 128 21.40 -3.35 4.06
C ALA A 128 21.35 -4.90 4.11
N PRO A 129 22.32 -5.59 4.73
CA PRO A 129 22.36 -7.05 4.75
C PRO A 129 21.07 -7.68 5.31
N LYS A 130 20.44 -7.04 6.29
CA LYS A 130 19.18 -7.48 6.89
C LYS A 130 18.00 -7.41 5.92
N LEU A 131 18.00 -6.43 5.00
CA LEU A 131 16.93 -6.27 4.01
C LEU A 131 16.94 -7.42 2.99
N LYS A 132 18.12 -8.00 2.70
CA LYS A 132 18.22 -9.17 1.81
C LYS A 132 17.43 -10.35 2.34
N TYR A 133 17.48 -10.61 3.65
CA TYR A 133 16.70 -11.69 4.26
C TYR A 133 15.19 -11.40 4.22
N ALA A 134 14.78 -10.15 4.42
CA ALA A 134 13.38 -9.76 4.31
C ALA A 134 12.86 -9.91 2.86
N ILE A 135 13.64 -9.47 1.87
CA ILE A 135 13.32 -9.66 0.45
C ILE A 135 13.27 -11.14 0.09
N PHE A 136 14.24 -11.93 0.56
CA PHE A 136 14.25 -13.37 0.33
C PHE A 136 13.02 -14.03 0.93
N GLY A 137 12.67 -13.72 2.18
CA GLY A 137 11.45 -14.20 2.83
C GLY A 137 10.19 -13.81 2.05
N LEU A 138 10.13 -12.58 1.55
CA LEU A 138 9.02 -12.12 0.72
C LEU A 138 8.93 -12.88 -0.61
N VAL A 139 10.06 -13.09 -1.29
CA VAL A 139 10.12 -13.84 -2.55
C VAL A 139 9.71 -15.30 -2.34
N VAL A 140 10.16 -15.93 -1.25
CA VAL A 140 9.77 -17.29 -0.89
C VAL A 140 8.27 -17.35 -0.59
N PHE A 141 7.75 -16.42 0.21
CA PHE A 141 6.34 -16.37 0.57
C PHE A 141 5.44 -16.11 -0.66
N PHE A 142 5.79 -15.13 -1.49
CA PHE A 142 5.07 -14.82 -2.72
C PHE A 142 5.19 -15.96 -3.74
N GLY A 143 6.37 -16.57 -3.88
CA GLY A 143 6.57 -17.75 -4.73
C GLY A 143 5.71 -18.93 -4.28
N ALA A 144 5.65 -19.20 -2.97
CA ALA A 144 4.77 -20.22 -2.41
C ALA A 144 3.29 -19.94 -2.73
N PHE A 145 2.84 -18.69 -2.56
CA PHE A 145 1.50 -18.26 -2.94
C PHE A 145 1.20 -18.55 -4.43
N ILE A 146 2.11 -18.16 -5.34
CA ILE A 146 1.93 -18.41 -6.78
C ILE A 146 1.87 -19.92 -7.08
N ILE A 147 2.75 -20.72 -6.48
CA ILE A 147 2.75 -22.18 -6.66
C ILE A 147 1.42 -22.77 -6.20
N VAL A 148 0.92 -22.38 -5.02
CA VAL A 148 -0.35 -22.87 -4.49
C VAL A 148 -1.51 -22.42 -5.38
N HIS A 149 -1.55 -21.15 -5.79
CA HIS A 149 -2.58 -20.63 -6.68
C HIS A 149 -2.66 -21.41 -8.01
N LEU A 150 -1.51 -21.76 -8.61
CA LEU A 150 -1.45 -22.49 -9.87
C LEU A 150 -1.71 -24.00 -9.75
N THR A 151 -1.48 -24.61 -8.58
CA THR A 151 -1.59 -26.07 -8.41
C THR A 151 -2.84 -26.51 -7.66
N LYS A 152 -3.23 -25.78 -6.61
CA LYS A 152 -4.31 -26.12 -5.66
C LYS A 152 -4.93 -24.84 -5.08
N HIS A 153 -5.61 -24.06 -5.91
CA HIS A 153 -6.24 -22.81 -5.50
C HIS A 153 -7.22 -22.96 -4.32
N GLU A 154 -7.89 -24.12 -4.20
CA GLU A 154 -8.79 -24.46 -3.07
C GLU A 154 -8.12 -24.33 -1.69
N LEU A 155 -6.79 -24.49 -1.59
CA LEU A 155 -6.07 -24.33 -0.32
C LEU A 155 -6.02 -22.87 0.16
N LEU A 156 -6.31 -21.91 -0.73
CA LEU A 156 -6.35 -20.48 -0.41
C LEU A 156 -7.75 -20.05 0.05
N GLU A 157 -8.78 -20.87 -0.20
CA GLU A 157 -10.15 -20.64 0.25
C GLU A 157 -10.31 -21.02 1.73
N ILE A 158 -9.91 -20.11 2.61
CA ILE A 158 -10.05 -20.30 4.06
C ILE A 158 -11.48 -19.91 4.47
N ASN A 159 -12.23 -20.86 5.01
CA ASN A 159 -13.57 -20.59 5.55
C ASN A 159 -13.48 -19.87 6.91
N PHE A 160 -13.46 -18.53 6.88
CA PHE A 160 -13.45 -17.72 8.10
C PHE A 160 -14.82 -17.55 8.76
N PHE A 161 -15.92 -17.72 8.00
CA PHE A 161 -17.29 -17.38 8.42
C PHE A 161 -18.25 -18.57 8.32
N THR A 162 -17.83 -19.74 8.82
CA THR A 162 -18.74 -20.88 9.06
C THR A 162 -19.39 -20.77 10.43
#